data_AF-A0A7M1Q2X4-F1
#
_entry.id   AF-A0A7M1Q2X4-F1
#
_cell.length_a   1.000
_cell.length_b   1.000
_cell.length_c   1.000
_cell.angle_alpha   90.00
_cell.angle_beta   90.00
_cell.angle_gamma   90.00
#
_symmetry.space_group_name_H-M   'P 1'
#
loop_
_entity.id
_entity.type
_entity.pdbx_description
1 polymer ?
#
loop_
_entity_poly.entity_id
_entity_poly.type
_entity_poly.pdbx_seq_one_letter_code
_entity_poly.pdbx_strand_id
1 'polypeptide(L)'
;MNLNCEMVKHTGNKELFTAMDMSIMSLLLKQSLNIHAYGLRGTGKTSALRSIKRYLPYIERIKGCEFNCDPKNPICPKHRSMSDRELSLLETEFIQMPLLEISHSAKLGTVVGSIDLKQLTSSKDPSVALLPGTIARANRGIVFIDEINRLADTSPELTDVLLDVMGTKPGTLQIEEEGLPKVVLPITISIWAASNPDEDPGPLKSIRKQLSDRFDLNIHVERPSNIEDLMSIIINSKPSFHPHVKDKYKQLLSKNDKLEFDQILLRKMASIFLRYDLESLRSIKSWYMASKMHTLYRGNIRVENKDLIDSFIMCFRHRLDQDLVERIVFDLQGKANTSINETENQRGNKVGKSLSNVNEDPEQKLNNSKPDQKTWGSWLSDLFFNGSNSSATDKVENPENELSHYEENILNEAREISSIPVGQRIKKTGEK
;
A
#
# COMPACT_ATOMS: atom_id res chain seq x y z
N MET A 1 22.48 -18.40 17.24
CA MET A 1 22.65 -18.83 15.84
C MET A 1 22.01 -17.80 14.93
N ASN A 2 22.80 -16.89 14.36
CA ASN A 2 22.31 -15.96 13.33
C ASN A 2 22.19 -16.74 12.02
N LEU A 3 21.01 -17.29 11.74
CA LEU A 3 20.68 -17.81 10.41
C LEU A 3 20.64 -16.61 9.45
N ASN A 4 21.82 -16.25 8.93
CA ASN A 4 21.96 -15.37 7.77
C ASN A 4 21.47 -16.16 6.54
N CYS A 5 20.17 -16.37 6.45
CA CYS A 5 19.53 -16.92 5.26
C CYS A 5 19.28 -15.73 4.33
N GLU A 6 20.23 -15.44 3.43
CA GLU A 6 19.89 -14.63 2.27
C GLU A 6 18.96 -15.47 1.40
N MET A 7 17.73 -14.99 1.29
CA MET A 7 16.69 -15.71 0.57
C MET A 7 16.88 -15.52 -0.93
N VAL A 8 16.92 -16.65 -1.62
CA VAL A 8 16.91 -16.68 -3.08
C VAL A 8 15.53 -16.27 -3.56
N LYS A 9 15.49 -15.32 -4.49
CA LYS A 9 14.28 -14.98 -5.23
C LYS A 9 13.90 -16.19 -6.07
N HIS A 10 12.70 -16.69 -5.89
CA HIS A 10 12.14 -17.80 -6.65
C HIS A 10 10.76 -17.43 -7.17
N THR A 11 10.22 -18.27 -8.04
CA THR A 11 8.89 -18.10 -8.66
C THR A 11 7.80 -17.75 -7.63
N GLY A 12 7.68 -18.53 -6.56
CA GLY A 12 6.68 -18.33 -5.50
C GLY A 12 6.83 -17.10 -4.60
N ASN A 13 7.94 -16.32 -4.65
CA ASN A 13 8.14 -15.16 -3.77
C ASN A 13 8.55 -13.86 -4.48
N LYS A 14 8.63 -13.85 -5.81
CA LYS A 14 9.07 -12.69 -6.61
C LYS A 14 8.19 -11.44 -6.39
N GLU A 15 6.87 -11.63 -6.29
CA GLU A 15 5.92 -10.55 -6.03
C GLU A 15 6.21 -9.87 -4.68
N LEU A 16 6.62 -10.63 -3.66
CA LEU A 16 6.95 -10.08 -2.34
C LEU A 16 8.14 -9.12 -2.41
N PHE A 17 9.20 -9.50 -3.12
CA PHE A 17 10.35 -8.61 -3.31
C PHE A 17 10.00 -7.34 -4.09
N THR A 18 9.13 -7.47 -5.09
CA THR A 18 8.65 -6.33 -5.87
C THR A 18 7.85 -5.37 -4.99
N ALA A 19 6.92 -5.89 -4.19
CA ALA A 19 6.14 -5.11 -3.23
C ALA A 19 7.04 -4.43 -2.18
N MET A 20 8.04 -5.13 -1.65
CA MET A 20 9.01 -4.56 -0.70
C MET A 20 9.77 -3.38 -1.31
N ASP A 21 10.32 -3.54 -2.52
CA ASP A 21 11.00 -2.48 -3.26
C ASP A 21 10.06 -1.27 -3.49
N MET A 22 8.83 -1.52 -3.94
CA MET A 22 7.80 -0.48 -4.13
C MET A 22 7.47 0.27 -2.84
N SER A 23 7.35 -0.43 -1.71
CA SER A 23 7.08 0.20 -0.41
C SER A 23 8.26 1.04 0.08
N ILE A 24 9.50 0.61 -0.16
CA ILE A 24 10.69 1.38 0.21
C ILE A 24 10.77 2.66 -0.63
N MET A 25 10.55 2.55 -1.94
CA MET A 25 10.53 3.70 -2.86
C MET A 25 9.44 4.70 -2.47
N SER A 26 8.25 4.20 -2.16
CA SER A 26 7.14 5.00 -1.63
C SER A 26 7.51 5.76 -0.35
N LEU A 27 8.15 5.08 0.61
CA LEU A 27 8.56 5.71 1.88
C LEU A 27 9.59 6.81 1.68
N LEU A 28 10.53 6.63 0.76
CA LEU A 28 11.50 7.67 0.39
C LEU A 28 10.82 8.90 -0.23
N LEU A 29 9.68 8.70 -0.90
CA LEU A 29 8.79 9.76 -1.38
C LEU A 29 7.81 10.27 -0.30
N LYS A 30 8.03 9.91 0.97
CA LYS A 30 7.21 10.29 2.13
C LYS A 30 5.75 9.82 2.05
N GLN A 31 5.50 8.73 1.35
CA GLN A 31 4.18 8.09 1.26
C GLN A 31 4.24 6.68 1.84
N SER A 32 3.23 6.25 2.59
CA SER A 32 3.15 4.90 3.12
C SER A 32 2.51 3.95 2.11
N LEU A 33 3.03 2.73 2.01
CA LEU A 33 2.47 1.66 1.19
C LEU A 33 2.58 0.34 1.96
N ASN A 34 1.53 0.00 2.70
CA ASN A 34 1.53 -1.11 3.63
C ASN A 34 1.41 -2.45 2.90
N ILE A 35 2.17 -3.45 3.34
CA ILE A 35 2.25 -4.77 2.73
C ILE A 35 1.77 -5.83 3.71
N HIS A 36 0.92 -6.75 3.25
CA HIS A 36 0.57 -7.97 3.94
C HIS A 36 0.97 -9.18 3.09
N ALA A 37 1.97 -9.93 3.54
CA ALA A 37 2.42 -11.16 2.93
C ALA A 37 1.74 -12.36 3.62
N TYR A 38 0.96 -13.13 2.89
CA TYR A 38 0.25 -14.29 3.44
C TYR A 38 0.55 -15.55 2.64
N GLY A 39 0.41 -16.71 3.28
CA GLY A 39 0.62 -18.02 2.65
C GLY A 39 1.04 -19.06 3.66
N LEU A 40 1.29 -20.29 3.19
CA LEU A 40 1.59 -21.43 4.05
C LEU A 40 2.85 -21.24 4.91
N ARG A 41 2.91 -21.99 6.01
CA ARG A 41 4.15 -22.11 6.80
C ARG A 41 5.29 -22.69 5.96
N GLY A 42 6.49 -22.16 6.20
CA GLY A 42 7.71 -22.59 5.49
C GLY A 42 7.90 -21.96 4.10
N THR A 43 7.08 -20.99 3.68
CA THR A 43 7.28 -20.25 2.41
C THR A 43 8.31 -19.10 2.52
N GLY A 44 8.98 -18.95 3.67
CA GLY A 44 10.05 -17.99 3.85
C GLY A 44 9.64 -16.51 3.98
N LYS A 45 8.35 -16.18 4.08
CA LYS A 45 7.81 -14.79 4.19
C LYS A 45 8.57 -13.94 5.21
N THR A 46 8.61 -14.41 6.45
CA THR A 46 9.27 -13.74 7.57
C THR A 46 10.78 -13.60 7.35
N SER A 47 11.42 -14.63 6.78
CA SER A 47 12.84 -14.59 6.42
C SER A 47 13.13 -13.52 5.37
N ALA A 48 12.31 -13.41 4.32
CA ALA A 48 12.43 -12.36 3.31
C ALA A 48 12.30 -10.96 3.94
N LEU A 49 11.21 -10.72 4.68
CA LEU A 49 10.94 -9.42 5.30
C LEU A 49 12.03 -9.00 6.30
N ARG A 50 12.57 -9.93 7.09
CA ARG A 50 13.67 -9.64 8.04
C ARG A 50 15.01 -9.44 7.33
N SER A 51 15.29 -10.18 6.25
CA SER A 51 16.58 -10.11 5.53
C SER A 51 16.84 -8.76 4.86
N ILE A 52 15.79 -8.06 4.41
CA ILE A 52 15.95 -6.77 3.72
C ILE A 52 16.55 -5.70 4.63
N LYS A 53 16.50 -5.86 5.96
CA LYS A 53 16.91 -4.82 6.93
C LYS A 53 18.30 -4.26 6.65
N ARG A 54 19.25 -5.11 6.26
CA ARG A 54 20.64 -4.71 5.94
C ARG A 54 20.78 -4.01 4.60
N TYR A 55 19.75 -4.08 3.75
CA TYR A 55 19.68 -3.56 2.40
C TYR A 55 18.82 -2.30 2.28
N LEU A 56 18.23 -1.85 3.39
CA LEU A 56 17.45 -0.63 3.38
C LEU A 56 18.33 0.60 3.11
N PRO A 57 17.80 1.58 2.35
CA PRO A 57 18.52 2.80 2.03
C PRO A 57 18.79 3.64 3.29
N TYR A 58 19.76 4.53 3.21
CA TYR A 58 20.04 5.46 4.30
C TYR A 58 19.10 6.66 4.21
N ILE A 59 18.66 7.16 5.37
CA ILE A 59 17.89 8.38 5.52
C ILE A 59 18.70 9.41 6.32
N GLU A 60 18.61 10.67 5.92
CA GLU A 60 19.14 11.78 6.71
C GLU A 60 18.21 12.07 7.89
N ARG A 61 18.75 12.23 9.09
CA ARG A 61 18.02 12.65 10.29
C ARG A 61 18.80 13.68 11.09
N ILE A 62 18.11 14.40 11.98
CA ILE A 62 18.75 15.18 13.05
C ILE A 62 19.53 14.23 13.95
N LYS A 63 20.81 14.53 14.19
CA LYS A 63 21.74 13.67 14.93
C LYS A 63 21.22 13.36 16.33
N GLY A 64 21.19 12.07 16.69
CA GLY A 64 20.72 11.62 18.00
C GLY A 64 19.21 11.68 18.23
N CYS A 65 18.40 12.10 17.24
CA CYS A 65 16.95 12.12 17.40
C CYS A 65 16.34 10.72 17.38
N GLU A 66 15.71 10.31 18.48
CA GLU A 66 15.07 8.98 18.61
C GLU A 66 13.84 8.78 17.72
N PHE A 67 13.22 9.88 17.25
CA PHE A 67 12.08 9.89 16.34
C PHE A 67 12.50 9.96 14.85
N ASN A 68 13.80 9.91 14.56
CA ASN A 68 14.37 10.04 13.21
C ASN A 68 13.83 11.24 12.41
N CYS A 69 13.72 12.40 13.07
CA CYS A 69 13.17 13.61 12.46
C CYS A 69 13.91 13.98 11.17
N ASP A 70 13.13 14.31 10.14
CA ASP A 70 13.64 14.96 8.93
C ASP A 70 14.11 16.37 9.29
N PRO A 71 15.36 16.75 8.98
CA PRO A 71 15.86 18.11 9.25
C PRO A 71 14.99 19.22 8.65
N LYS A 72 14.28 18.93 7.55
CA LYS A 72 13.40 19.90 6.87
C LYS A 72 11.97 19.92 7.39
N ASN A 73 11.52 18.84 8.05
CA ASN A 73 10.16 18.73 8.55
C ASN A 73 10.11 17.81 9.78
N PRO A 74 10.63 18.28 10.93
CA PRO A 74 10.65 17.49 12.15
C PRO A 74 9.24 17.31 12.73
N ILE A 75 8.97 16.12 13.28
CA ILE A 75 7.65 15.79 13.85
C ILE A 75 7.65 15.68 15.37
N CYS A 76 8.81 15.45 16.00
CA CYS A 76 8.86 15.21 17.43
C CYS A 76 8.68 16.51 18.21
N PRO A 77 8.20 16.46 19.47
CA PRO A 77 7.94 17.67 20.24
C PRO A 77 9.16 18.57 20.44
N LYS A 78 10.36 17.99 20.51
CA LYS A 78 11.62 18.73 20.71
C LYS A 78 11.98 19.60 19.51
N HIS A 79 11.78 19.11 18.29
CA HIS A 79 12.24 19.78 17.07
C HIS A 79 11.12 20.47 16.30
N ARG A 80 9.86 20.04 16.46
CA ARG A 80 8.71 20.62 15.74
C ARG A 80 8.43 22.08 16.12
N SER A 81 8.82 22.50 17.32
CA SER A 81 8.68 23.89 17.81
C SER A 81 9.87 24.79 17.47
N MET A 82 10.96 24.24 16.95
CA MET A 82 12.15 25.02 16.59
C MET A 82 11.93 25.78 15.28
N SER A 83 12.53 26.96 15.17
CA SER A 83 12.59 27.74 13.94
C SER A 83 13.58 27.15 12.94
N ASP A 84 13.42 27.49 11.65
CA ASP A 84 14.34 27.03 10.58
C ASP A 84 15.80 27.40 10.87
N ARG A 85 16.05 28.53 11.54
CA ARG A 85 17.40 28.95 11.95
C ARG A 85 17.98 28.00 13.00
N GLU A 86 17.20 27.66 14.02
CA GLU A 86 17.63 26.71 15.05
C GLU A 86 17.88 25.31 14.46
N LEU A 87 16.98 24.85 13.58
CA LEU A 87 17.13 23.56 12.89
C LEU A 87 18.39 23.53 12.02
N SER A 88 18.75 24.64 11.36
CA SER A 88 19.96 24.72 10.52
C SER A 88 21.28 24.63 11.29
N LEU A 89 21.25 24.88 12.61
CA LEU A 89 22.41 24.77 13.49
C LEU A 89 22.61 23.34 14.02
N LEU A 90 21.59 22.47 13.89
CA LEU A 90 21.67 21.10 14.35
C LEU A 90 22.48 20.25 13.36
N GLU A 91 23.36 19.42 13.90
CA GLU A 91 24.06 18.43 13.10
C GLU A 91 23.09 17.36 12.56
N THR A 92 23.31 16.93 11.33
CA THR A 92 22.57 15.80 10.72
C THR A 92 23.47 14.58 10.59
N GLU A 93 22.84 13.41 10.51
CA GLU A 93 23.53 12.15 10.26
C GLU A 93 22.71 11.27 9.31
N PHE A 94 23.39 10.38 8.58
CA PHE A 94 22.75 9.36 7.77
C PHE A 94 22.72 8.04 8.52
N ILE A 95 21.52 7.54 8.78
CA ILE A 95 21.31 6.20 9.35
C ILE A 95 20.66 5.28 8.34
N GLN A 96 20.85 3.97 8.48
CA GLN A 96 20.04 3.02 7.74
C GLN A 96 18.56 3.19 8.11
N MET A 97 17.67 3.21 7.12
CA MET A 97 16.22 3.31 7.34
C MET A 97 15.79 2.26 8.37
N PRO A 98 15.05 2.66 9.42
CA PRO A 98 14.73 1.76 10.51
C PRO A 98 13.74 0.69 10.02
N LEU A 99 14.02 -0.56 10.38
CA LEU A 99 13.06 -1.67 10.36
C LEU A 99 13.01 -2.24 11.77
N LEU A 100 11.90 -1.94 12.45
CA LEU A 100 11.63 -2.37 13.82
C LEU A 100 10.47 -3.36 13.83
N GLU A 101 10.49 -4.29 14.78
CA GLU A 101 9.51 -5.37 14.86
C GLU A 101 8.61 -5.19 16.07
N ILE A 102 7.31 -5.46 15.89
CA ILE A 102 6.34 -5.57 16.98
C ILE A 102 5.96 -7.05 17.10
N SER A 103 6.17 -7.60 18.30
CA SER A 103 5.67 -8.93 18.63
C SER A 103 4.17 -8.89 18.88
N HIS A 104 3.45 -9.97 18.58
CA HIS A 104 2.03 -10.13 18.93
C HIS A 104 1.78 -10.00 20.44
N SER A 105 2.80 -10.16 21.30
CA SER A 105 2.71 -10.05 22.76
C SER A 105 3.26 -8.73 23.30
N ALA A 106 3.55 -7.77 22.42
CA ALA A 106 4.06 -6.46 22.83
C ALA A 106 3.02 -5.70 23.67
N LYS A 107 3.50 -4.94 24.65
CA LYS A 107 2.64 -4.05 25.45
C LYS A 107 2.40 -2.75 24.69
N LEU A 108 1.21 -2.16 24.87
CA LEU A 108 0.81 -0.90 24.24
C LEU A 108 1.86 0.21 24.42
N GLY A 109 2.32 0.44 25.65
CA GLY A 109 3.34 1.46 25.96
C GLY A 109 4.70 1.21 25.29
N THR A 110 5.08 -0.04 25.02
CA THR A 110 6.32 -0.35 24.26
C THR A 110 6.17 0.02 22.79
N VAL A 111 4.96 -0.11 22.24
CA VAL A 111 4.67 0.12 20.81
C VAL A 111 4.43 1.60 20.52
N VAL A 112 3.57 2.23 21.29
CA VAL A 112 3.15 3.63 21.13
C VAL A 112 4.14 4.59 21.77
N GLY A 113 4.66 4.21 22.94
CA GLY A 113 5.44 5.08 23.83
C GLY A 113 4.64 5.44 25.06
N SER A 114 5.25 6.22 25.94
CA SER A 114 4.62 6.74 27.16
C SER A 114 5.20 8.10 27.52
N ILE A 115 4.63 8.74 28.53
CA ILE A 115 5.18 9.98 29.08
C ILE A 115 6.05 9.66 30.30
N ASP A 116 7.25 10.25 30.37
CA ASP A 116 8.16 10.07 31.52
C ASP A 116 7.69 10.92 32.71
N LEU A 117 6.88 10.29 33.57
CA LEU A 117 6.37 10.90 34.79
C LEU A 117 7.48 11.32 35.77
N LYS A 118 8.65 10.66 35.77
CA LYS A 118 9.76 11.01 36.66
C LYS A 118 10.41 12.31 36.24
N GLN A 119 10.60 12.49 34.93
CA GLN A 119 11.16 13.74 34.41
C GLN A 119 10.15 14.90 34.53
N LEU A 120 8.86 14.63 34.35
CA LEU A 120 7.80 15.61 34.58
C LEU A 120 7.75 16.13 36.02
N THR A 121 7.91 15.23 37.00
CA THR A 121 7.84 15.56 38.44
C THR A 121 9.21 15.93 39.03
N SER A 122 10.26 15.98 38.21
CA SER A 122 11.62 16.30 38.64
C SER A 122 11.70 17.73 39.18
N SER A 123 12.16 17.87 40.42
CA SER A 123 12.33 19.19 41.05
C SER A 123 13.52 19.98 40.49
N LYS A 124 14.39 19.37 39.68
CA LYS A 124 15.60 19.99 39.13
C LYS A 124 15.45 20.48 37.70
N ASP A 125 14.68 19.75 36.88
CA ASP A 125 14.44 20.06 35.47
C ASP A 125 13.12 19.41 35.01
N PRO A 126 11.96 19.97 35.41
CA PRO A 126 10.67 19.44 35.01
C PRO A 126 10.45 19.70 33.52
N SER A 127 10.45 18.63 32.73
CA SER A 127 10.15 18.71 31.29
C SER A 127 9.27 17.54 30.84
N VAL A 128 8.37 17.81 29.88
CA VAL A 128 7.57 16.78 29.23
C VAL A 128 8.49 15.96 28.35
N ALA A 129 8.95 14.81 28.86
CA ALA A 129 9.71 13.87 28.08
C ALA A 129 8.81 12.72 27.62
N LEU A 130 8.70 12.57 26.30
CA LEU A 130 8.10 11.39 25.70
C LEU A 130 9.15 10.31 25.54
N LEU A 131 8.81 9.11 26.00
CA LEU A 131 9.56 7.90 25.70
C LEU A 131 9.00 7.32 24.40
N PRO A 132 9.74 7.38 23.28
CA PRO A 132 9.21 6.95 22.00
C PRO A 132 9.07 5.42 21.95
N GLY A 133 7.88 4.93 21.61
CA GLY A 133 7.65 3.52 21.36
C GLY A 133 8.21 3.06 20.01
N THR A 134 8.05 1.76 19.72
CA THR A 134 8.49 1.14 18.45
C THR A 134 8.01 1.89 17.22
N ILE A 135 6.75 2.32 17.18
CA ILE A 135 6.18 3.04 16.03
C ILE A 135 6.89 4.38 15.85
N ALA A 136 6.99 5.19 16.91
CA ALA A 136 7.66 6.49 16.88
C ALA A 136 9.14 6.37 16.44
N ARG A 137 9.85 5.35 16.95
CA ARG A 137 11.26 5.06 16.59
C ARG A 137 11.43 4.52 15.17
N ALA A 138 10.35 4.04 14.54
CA ALA A 138 10.34 3.58 13.16
C ALA A 138 9.93 4.67 12.16
N ASN A 139 9.69 5.91 12.60
CA ASN A 139 9.34 7.01 11.71
C ASN A 139 10.32 7.12 10.52
N ARG A 140 9.75 7.32 9.33
CA ARG A 140 10.40 7.28 8.01
C ARG A 140 11.03 5.94 7.66
N GLY A 141 10.51 4.86 8.24
CA GLY A 141 10.91 3.50 7.95
C GLY A 141 9.75 2.50 8.07
N ILE A 142 10.08 1.30 8.51
CA ILE A 142 9.21 0.12 8.42
C ILE A 142 8.96 -0.42 9.82
N VAL A 143 7.70 -0.76 10.09
CA VAL A 143 7.31 -1.57 11.24
C VAL A 143 6.88 -2.93 10.71
N PHE A 144 7.61 -3.97 11.12
CA PHE A 144 7.32 -5.34 10.76
C PHE A 144 6.52 -6.04 11.87
N ILE A 145 5.50 -6.80 11.47
CA ILE A 145 4.66 -7.59 12.37
C ILE A 145 4.59 -9.01 11.84
N ASP A 146 5.18 -9.93 12.58
CA ASP A 146 5.04 -11.36 12.32
C ASP A 146 3.71 -11.84 12.93
N GLU A 147 3.00 -12.71 12.23
CA GLU A 147 1.71 -13.26 12.67
C GLU A 147 0.67 -12.17 13.00
N ILE A 148 0.42 -11.24 12.07
CA ILE A 148 -0.52 -10.12 12.25
C ILE A 148 -1.94 -10.58 12.64
N ASN A 149 -2.35 -11.77 12.20
CA ASN A 149 -3.62 -12.38 12.55
C ASN A 149 -3.70 -12.68 14.05
N ARG A 150 -2.61 -13.15 14.67
CA ARG A 150 -2.55 -13.40 16.12
C ARG A 150 -2.50 -12.10 16.91
N LEU A 151 -1.82 -11.07 16.43
CA LEU A 151 -1.87 -9.74 17.04
C LEU A 151 -3.30 -9.18 17.00
N ALA A 152 -3.98 -9.32 15.86
CA ALA A 152 -5.35 -8.84 15.67
C ALA A 152 -6.37 -9.52 16.59
N ASP A 153 -6.13 -10.79 16.90
CA ASP A 153 -6.97 -11.58 17.81
C ASP A 153 -6.66 -11.29 19.29
N THR A 154 -5.38 -11.24 19.66
CA THR A 154 -4.96 -11.19 21.06
C THR A 154 -4.78 -9.78 21.64
N SER A 155 -4.66 -8.75 20.79
CA SER A 155 -4.39 -7.36 21.22
C SER A 155 -5.24 -6.36 20.42
N PRO A 156 -6.53 -6.19 20.78
CA PRO A 156 -7.42 -5.21 20.15
C PRO A 156 -6.89 -3.77 20.20
N GLU A 157 -6.24 -3.38 21.29
CA GLU A 157 -5.72 -2.02 21.49
C GLU A 157 -4.57 -1.71 20.52
N LEU A 158 -3.65 -2.68 20.32
CA LEU A 158 -2.61 -2.54 19.32
C LEU A 158 -3.18 -2.51 17.90
N THR A 159 -4.23 -3.27 17.66
CA THR A 159 -4.94 -3.28 16.38
C THR A 159 -5.52 -1.91 16.07
N ASP A 160 -6.15 -1.26 17.05
CA ASP A 160 -6.72 0.08 16.86
C ASP A 160 -5.62 1.13 16.62
N VAL A 161 -4.47 1.03 17.30
CA VAL A 161 -3.28 1.86 16.99
C VAL A 161 -2.81 1.65 15.54
N LEU A 162 -2.75 0.41 15.06
CA LEU A 162 -2.36 0.12 13.68
C LEU A 162 -3.37 0.68 12.69
N LEU A 163 -4.68 0.59 13.00
CA LEU A 163 -5.70 1.25 12.20
C LEU A 163 -5.40 2.75 12.12
N ASP A 164 -5.19 3.46 13.21
CA ASP A 164 -4.94 4.91 13.19
C ASP A 164 -3.70 5.28 12.38
N VAL A 165 -2.59 4.56 12.58
CA VAL A 165 -1.33 4.84 11.87
C VAL A 165 -1.41 4.47 10.39
N MET A 166 -2.20 3.46 10.00
CA MET A 166 -2.39 3.07 8.60
C MET A 166 -3.51 3.86 7.90
N GLY A 167 -4.36 4.54 8.66
CA GLY A 167 -5.59 5.18 8.18
C GLY A 167 -5.34 6.38 7.29
N THR A 168 -4.46 7.28 7.73
CA THR A 168 -4.10 8.50 7.02
C THR A 168 -2.70 8.38 6.39
N LYS A 169 -2.40 9.22 5.40
CA LYS A 169 -1.06 9.35 4.80
C LYS A 169 -0.68 10.83 4.85
N PRO A 170 0.15 11.29 5.81
CA PRO A 170 0.85 10.53 6.86
C PRO A 170 -0.09 9.94 7.92
N GLY A 171 0.36 8.88 8.60
CA GLY A 171 -0.35 8.25 9.70
C GLY A 171 -0.39 9.13 10.95
N THR A 172 -1.27 8.82 11.89
CA THR A 172 -1.38 9.57 13.15
C THR A 172 -1.07 8.65 14.32
N LEU A 173 -0.04 8.99 15.12
CA LEU A 173 0.25 8.33 16.38
C LEU A 173 -0.19 9.23 17.54
N GLN A 174 -0.99 8.68 18.44
CA GLN A 174 -1.54 9.37 19.59
C GLN A 174 -1.00 8.74 20.87
N ILE A 175 -0.53 9.58 21.78
CA ILE A 175 -0.02 9.17 23.10
C ILE A 175 -0.85 9.93 24.14
N GLU A 176 -1.46 9.19 25.05
CA GLU A 176 -2.30 9.70 26.12
C GLU A 176 -1.91 9.06 27.44
N GLU A 177 -1.84 9.88 28.48
CA GLU A 177 -1.66 9.48 29.87
C GLU A 177 -2.60 10.32 30.74
N GLU A 178 -3.08 9.73 31.83
CA GLU A 178 -4.06 10.39 32.70
C GLU A 178 -3.50 11.70 33.28
N GLY A 179 -4.32 12.76 33.25
CA GLY A 179 -3.95 14.08 33.77
C GLY A 179 -2.96 14.87 32.91
N LEU A 180 -2.59 14.38 31.72
CA LEU A 180 -1.67 15.04 30.80
C LEU A 180 -2.32 15.35 29.45
N PRO A 181 -1.87 16.42 28.76
CA PRO A 181 -2.39 16.72 27.43
C PRO A 181 -2.01 15.62 26.44
N LYS A 182 -2.98 15.23 25.61
CA LYS A 182 -2.79 14.33 24.47
C LYS A 182 -1.69 14.84 23.56
N VAL A 183 -0.76 13.95 23.19
CA VAL A 183 0.25 14.22 22.16
C VAL A 183 -0.13 13.51 20.87
N VAL A 184 -0.10 14.25 19.75
CA VAL A 184 -0.39 13.73 18.41
C VAL A 184 0.80 13.96 17.49
N LEU A 185 1.33 12.89 16.92
CA LEU A 185 2.49 12.89 16.03
C LEU A 185 2.08 12.41 14.63
N PRO A 186 2.26 13.23 13.57
CA PRO A 186 2.11 12.77 12.20
C PRO A 186 3.31 11.89 11.85
N ILE A 187 3.09 10.60 11.64
CA ILE A 187 4.17 9.63 11.41
C ILE A 187 4.10 9.05 10.00
N THR A 188 5.26 8.93 9.35
CA THR A 188 5.36 8.29 8.03
C THR A 188 6.04 6.96 8.18
N ILE A 189 5.28 5.88 8.24
CA ILE A 189 5.80 4.51 8.29
C ILE A 189 5.08 3.62 7.29
N SER A 190 5.71 2.51 6.92
CA SER A 190 5.04 1.41 6.24
C SER A 190 4.91 0.23 7.20
N ILE A 191 3.69 -0.30 7.32
CA ILE A 191 3.44 -1.55 8.05
C ILE A 191 3.66 -2.70 7.08
N TRP A 192 4.59 -3.58 7.45
CA TRP A 192 4.83 -4.85 6.78
C TRP A 192 4.35 -5.96 7.70
N ALA A 193 3.48 -6.82 7.20
CA ALA A 193 2.90 -7.90 7.98
C ALA A 193 3.10 -9.24 7.29
N ALA A 194 3.29 -10.29 8.09
CA ALA A 194 3.22 -11.67 7.64
C ALA A 194 2.07 -12.40 8.36
N SER A 195 1.36 -13.29 7.67
CA SER A 195 0.39 -14.18 8.30
C SER A 195 0.33 -15.56 7.64
N ASN A 196 -0.13 -16.54 8.40
CA ASN A 196 -0.47 -17.87 7.90
C ASN A 196 -1.99 -18.09 8.08
N PRO A 197 -2.79 -18.09 7.00
CA PRO A 197 -4.24 -18.19 7.11
C PRO A 197 -4.74 -19.59 7.53
N ASP A 198 -3.90 -20.62 7.44
CA ASP A 198 -4.27 -22.02 7.77
C ASP A 198 -4.05 -22.38 9.24
N GLU A 199 -3.31 -21.54 9.99
CA GLU A 199 -3.13 -21.69 11.43
C GLU A 199 -4.16 -20.83 12.17
N ASP A 200 -4.63 -21.31 13.32
CA ASP A 200 -5.48 -20.54 14.24
C ASP A 200 -4.80 -19.19 14.59
N PRO A 201 -5.50 -18.04 14.56
CA PRO A 201 -6.95 -17.80 14.44
C PRO A 201 -7.53 -17.76 13.01
N GLY A 202 -6.76 -18.16 12.00
CA GLY A 202 -7.17 -18.19 10.60
C GLY A 202 -6.83 -16.91 9.82
N PRO A 203 -7.56 -16.63 8.71
CA PRO A 203 -7.28 -15.48 7.85
C PRO A 203 -7.56 -14.15 8.55
N LEU A 204 -6.66 -13.16 8.36
CA LEU A 204 -6.81 -11.81 8.93
C LEU A 204 -8.17 -11.15 8.59
N LYS A 205 -8.69 -11.38 7.37
CA LYS A 205 -9.98 -10.85 6.92
C LYS A 205 -11.14 -11.34 7.80
N SER A 206 -11.08 -12.58 8.29
CA SER A 206 -12.10 -13.17 9.15
C SER A 206 -12.05 -12.66 10.58
N ILE A 207 -10.85 -12.32 11.07
CA ILE A 207 -10.62 -11.85 12.44
C ILE A 207 -10.90 -10.35 12.57
N ARG A 208 -10.33 -9.54 11.67
CA ARG A 208 -10.43 -8.08 11.70
C ARG A 208 -10.44 -7.51 10.28
N LYS A 209 -11.58 -7.59 9.61
CA LYS A 209 -11.79 -7.07 8.25
C LYS A 209 -11.27 -5.64 8.08
N GLN A 210 -11.52 -4.75 9.05
CA GLN A 210 -11.08 -3.36 8.98
C GLN A 210 -9.55 -3.23 8.86
N LEU A 211 -8.78 -4.07 9.57
CA LEU A 211 -7.32 -4.04 9.52
C LEU A 211 -6.81 -4.60 8.20
N SER A 212 -7.39 -5.72 7.74
CA SER A 212 -7.10 -6.30 6.42
C SER A 212 -7.27 -5.26 5.30
N ASP A 213 -8.36 -4.49 5.35
CA ASP A 213 -8.67 -3.44 4.37
C ASP A 213 -7.67 -2.27 4.37
N ARG A 214 -6.86 -2.09 5.43
CA ARG A 214 -5.85 -1.03 5.49
C ARG A 214 -4.53 -1.42 4.82
N PHE A 215 -4.32 -2.68 4.44
CA PHE A 215 -3.16 -3.05 3.63
C PHE A 215 -3.35 -2.59 2.18
N ASP A 216 -2.33 -1.92 1.65
CA ASP A 216 -2.34 -1.43 0.27
C ASP A 216 -2.02 -2.57 -0.70
N LEU A 217 -1.04 -3.41 -0.34
CA LEU A 217 -0.60 -4.57 -1.12
C LEU A 217 -0.77 -5.85 -0.30
N ASN A 218 -1.44 -6.84 -0.85
CA ASN A 218 -1.61 -8.17 -0.29
C ASN A 218 -0.97 -9.19 -1.22
N ILE A 219 0.11 -9.82 -0.75
CA ILE A 219 0.95 -10.69 -1.56
C ILE A 219 0.78 -12.13 -1.08
N HIS A 220 0.33 -12.99 -1.97
CA HIS A 220 0.32 -14.42 -1.74
C HIS A 220 1.72 -14.97 -2.00
N VAL A 221 2.31 -15.65 -1.01
CA VAL A 221 3.65 -16.20 -1.11
C VAL A 221 3.57 -17.72 -1.10
N GLU A 222 4.00 -18.31 -2.21
CA GLU A 222 3.94 -19.75 -2.47
C GLU A 222 5.30 -20.41 -2.30
N ARG A 223 5.30 -21.75 -2.28
CA ARG A 223 6.54 -22.53 -2.35
C ARG A 223 7.14 -22.43 -3.76
N PRO A 224 8.45 -22.65 -3.92
CA PRO A 224 9.04 -22.81 -5.25
C PRO A 224 8.33 -23.92 -6.03
N SER A 225 8.06 -23.68 -7.32
CA SER A 225 7.35 -24.63 -8.19
C SER A 225 8.26 -25.41 -9.15
N ASN A 226 9.54 -25.06 -9.24
CA ASN A 226 10.51 -25.71 -10.12
C ASN A 226 11.77 -26.18 -9.35
N ILE A 227 12.49 -27.12 -9.96
CA ILE A 227 13.67 -27.76 -9.34
C ILE A 227 14.83 -26.77 -9.29
N GLU A 228 14.98 -25.92 -10.31
CA GLU A 228 16.04 -24.93 -10.42
C GLU A 228 16.01 -23.94 -9.25
N ASP A 229 14.82 -23.46 -8.88
CA ASP A 229 14.59 -22.60 -7.73
C ASP A 229 14.98 -23.33 -6.43
N LEU A 230 14.56 -24.58 -6.26
CA LEU A 230 14.94 -25.39 -5.07
C LEU A 230 16.45 -25.61 -5.00
N MET A 231 17.09 -25.97 -6.10
CA MET A 231 18.54 -26.12 -6.20
C MET A 231 19.24 -24.80 -5.87
N SER A 232 18.74 -23.69 -6.39
CA SER A 232 19.29 -22.37 -6.11
C SER A 232 19.18 -22.03 -4.62
N ILE A 233 18.08 -22.36 -3.94
CA ILE A 233 17.90 -22.16 -2.49
C ILE A 233 18.91 -23.00 -1.69
N ILE A 234 19.15 -24.25 -2.09
CA ILE A 234 20.10 -25.14 -1.43
C ILE A 234 21.54 -24.66 -1.64
N ILE A 235 21.90 -24.33 -2.88
CA ILE A 235 23.26 -23.97 -3.32
C ILE A 235 23.64 -22.54 -2.89
N ASN A 236 22.75 -21.57 -3.11
CA ASN A 236 22.99 -20.14 -2.82
C ASN A 236 22.70 -19.78 -1.36
N SER A 237 22.86 -20.73 -0.44
CA SER A 237 22.97 -20.46 1.00
C SER A 237 24.22 -19.63 1.36
N LYS A 238 25.04 -19.23 0.36
CA LYS A 238 26.16 -18.30 0.49
C LYS A 238 25.81 -16.93 -0.11
N PRO A 239 26.16 -15.83 0.58
CA PRO A 239 25.74 -14.49 0.20
C PRO A 239 26.37 -14.05 -1.12
N SER A 240 25.54 -13.83 -2.14
CA SER A 240 25.95 -13.11 -3.35
C SER A 240 25.65 -11.63 -3.16
N PHE A 241 26.59 -10.96 -2.50
CA PHE A 241 26.57 -9.53 -2.24
C PHE A 241 26.68 -8.73 -3.54
N HIS A 242 25.71 -7.84 -3.78
CA HIS A 242 25.87 -6.74 -4.72
C HIS A 242 26.07 -5.43 -3.93
N PRO A 243 27.28 -4.82 -3.98
CA PRO A 243 27.61 -3.59 -3.25
C PRO A 243 26.76 -2.35 -3.58
N HIS A 244 25.89 -2.42 -4.60
CA HIS A 244 25.27 -1.26 -5.24
C HIS A 244 23.84 -0.92 -4.78
N VAL A 245 23.33 -1.53 -3.69
CA VAL A 245 21.94 -1.25 -3.23
C VAL A 245 21.74 0.21 -2.81
N LYS A 246 22.80 0.92 -2.38
CA LYS A 246 22.73 2.35 -2.01
C LYS A 246 22.27 3.26 -3.14
N ASP A 247 22.63 2.95 -4.39
CA ASP A 247 22.34 3.82 -5.53
C ASP A 247 21.11 3.39 -6.31
N LYS A 248 20.65 2.13 -6.14
CA LYS A 248 19.45 1.60 -6.81
C LYS A 248 18.26 2.54 -6.61
N TYR A 249 17.86 2.81 -5.36
CA TYR A 249 16.67 3.61 -5.09
C TYR A 249 16.83 5.07 -5.52
N LYS A 250 18.03 5.65 -5.37
CA LYS A 250 18.30 7.02 -5.84
C LYS A 250 18.12 7.13 -7.35
N GLN A 251 18.66 6.17 -8.11
CA GLN A 251 18.54 6.16 -9.56
C GLN A 251 17.08 6.00 -10.00
N LEU A 252 16.33 5.08 -9.39
CA LEU A 252 14.92 4.86 -9.74
C LEU A 252 14.06 6.09 -9.38
N LEU A 253 14.29 6.70 -8.21
CA LEU A 253 13.52 7.86 -7.74
C LEU A 253 13.88 9.16 -8.46
N SER A 254 15.08 9.29 -9.04
CA SER A 254 15.45 10.45 -9.87
C SER A 254 14.51 10.67 -11.07
N LYS A 255 13.77 9.61 -11.45
CA LYS A 255 12.80 9.62 -12.54
C LYS A 255 11.37 9.97 -12.10
N ASN A 256 11.10 10.06 -10.79
CA ASN A 256 9.75 10.29 -10.27
C ASN A 256 9.10 11.59 -10.78
N ASP A 257 9.89 12.66 -10.90
CA ASP A 257 9.37 13.96 -11.37
C ASP A 257 8.99 13.95 -12.86
N LYS A 258 9.50 12.97 -13.62
CA LYS A 258 9.18 12.73 -15.02
C LYS A 258 8.13 11.64 -15.21
N LEU A 259 7.59 11.07 -14.13
CA LEU A 259 6.65 9.97 -14.23
C LEU A 259 5.29 10.49 -14.73
N GLU A 260 4.89 9.98 -15.88
CA GLU A 260 3.64 10.29 -16.57
C GLU A 260 2.63 9.16 -16.36
N PHE A 261 1.42 9.53 -15.98
CA PHE A 261 0.26 8.64 -15.93
C PHE A 261 -0.77 9.15 -16.93
N ASP A 262 -0.85 8.49 -18.08
CA ASP A 262 -1.75 8.87 -19.16
C ASP A 262 -3.21 8.93 -18.70
N GLN A 263 -3.92 9.99 -19.10
CA GLN A 263 -5.34 10.19 -18.84
C GLN A 263 -6.20 9.03 -19.38
N ILE A 264 -5.79 8.38 -20.47
CA ILE A 264 -6.47 7.20 -21.01
C ILE A 264 -6.43 6.04 -20.00
N LEU A 265 -5.27 5.78 -19.39
CA LEU A 265 -5.11 4.74 -18.38
C LEU A 265 -5.83 5.11 -17.06
N LEU A 266 -5.86 6.39 -16.69
CA LEU A 266 -6.65 6.87 -15.55
C LEU A 266 -8.14 6.66 -15.77
N ARG A 267 -8.66 6.99 -16.96
CA ARG A 267 -10.05 6.74 -17.33
C ARG A 267 -10.36 5.24 -17.32
N LYS A 268 -9.43 4.40 -17.78
CA LYS A 268 -9.57 2.94 -17.72
C LYS A 268 -9.63 2.43 -16.28
N MET A 269 -8.75 2.91 -15.41
CA MET A 269 -8.75 2.60 -13.97
C MET A 269 -10.08 2.98 -13.31
N ALA A 270 -10.57 4.20 -13.56
CA ALA A 270 -11.85 4.68 -13.04
C ALA A 270 -13.06 3.90 -13.62
N SER A 271 -13.03 3.59 -14.91
CA SER A 271 -14.07 2.81 -15.58
C SER A 271 -14.21 1.41 -14.98
N ILE A 272 -13.09 0.71 -14.73
CA ILE A 272 -13.10 -0.59 -14.05
C ILE A 272 -13.66 -0.47 -12.65
N PHE A 273 -13.23 0.55 -11.90
CA PHE A 273 -13.71 0.76 -10.53
C PHE A 273 -15.23 0.92 -10.47
N LEU A 274 -15.82 1.69 -11.39
CA LEU A 274 -17.26 1.92 -11.47
C LEU A 274 -18.02 0.71 -12.04
N ARG A 275 -17.50 0.09 -13.12
CA ARG A 275 -18.14 -1.04 -13.81
C ARG A 275 -18.32 -2.25 -12.89
N TYR A 276 -17.32 -2.51 -12.05
CA TYR A 276 -17.29 -3.68 -11.17
C TYR A 276 -17.64 -3.35 -9.71
N ASP A 277 -18.16 -2.15 -9.45
CA ASP A 277 -18.63 -1.69 -8.14
C ASP A 277 -17.63 -1.95 -7.00
N LEU A 278 -16.39 -1.52 -7.20
CA LEU A 278 -15.33 -1.73 -6.20
C LEU A 278 -15.55 -0.79 -4.99
N GLU A 279 -15.79 -1.33 -3.80
CA GLU A 279 -16.32 -0.56 -2.66
C GLU A 279 -15.37 0.48 -2.02
N SER A 280 -14.06 0.51 -2.36
CA SER A 280 -13.08 1.26 -1.57
C SER A 280 -12.30 2.35 -2.33
N LEU A 281 -12.53 3.61 -1.98
CA LEU A 281 -11.68 4.72 -2.45
C LEU A 281 -10.21 4.59 -1.99
N ARG A 282 -9.95 3.79 -0.94
CA ARG A 282 -8.59 3.45 -0.54
C ARG A 282 -7.97 2.53 -1.58
N SER A 283 -8.67 1.47 -2.00
CA SER A 283 -8.11 0.49 -2.94
C SER A 283 -7.77 1.11 -4.29
N ILE A 284 -8.57 2.03 -4.82
CA ILE A 284 -8.22 2.76 -6.06
C ILE A 284 -6.99 3.66 -5.87
N LYS A 285 -6.86 4.35 -4.73
CA LYS A 285 -5.66 5.15 -4.42
C LYS A 285 -4.42 4.27 -4.26
N SER A 286 -4.55 3.13 -3.58
CA SER A 286 -3.50 2.13 -3.45
C SER A 286 -3.11 1.59 -4.83
N TRP A 287 -4.07 1.31 -5.70
CA TRP A 287 -3.83 0.83 -7.06
C TRP A 287 -3.09 1.87 -7.90
N TYR A 288 -3.57 3.12 -7.93
CA TYR A 288 -2.89 4.24 -8.59
C TYR A 288 -1.44 4.37 -8.13
N MET A 289 -1.23 4.39 -6.81
CA MET A 289 0.09 4.53 -6.21
C MET A 289 1.00 3.34 -6.51
N ALA A 290 0.46 2.12 -6.41
CA ALA A 290 1.17 0.89 -6.73
C ALA A 290 1.54 0.83 -8.21
N SER A 291 0.68 1.26 -9.13
CA SER A 291 1.01 1.36 -10.55
C SER A 291 2.21 2.28 -10.79
N LYS A 292 2.24 3.48 -10.16
CA LYS A 292 3.39 4.39 -10.26
C LYS A 292 4.67 3.76 -9.72
N MET A 293 4.60 3.15 -8.53
CA MET A 293 5.77 2.53 -7.91
C MET A 293 6.27 1.33 -8.72
N HIS A 294 5.36 0.56 -9.34
CA HIS A 294 5.71 -0.54 -10.21
C HIS A 294 6.40 -0.06 -11.51
N THR A 295 5.91 1.02 -12.12
CA THR A 295 6.57 1.66 -13.27
C THR A 295 7.99 2.12 -12.93
N LEU A 296 8.17 2.80 -11.78
CA LEU A 296 9.49 3.22 -11.34
C LEU A 296 10.38 2.03 -11.01
N TYR A 297 9.83 0.96 -10.41
CA TYR A 297 10.56 -0.27 -10.13
C TYR A 297 11.12 -0.92 -11.41
N ARG A 298 10.36 -0.90 -12.50
CA ARG A 298 10.81 -1.34 -13.84
C ARG A 298 11.83 -0.37 -14.47
N GLY A 299 12.07 0.78 -13.87
CA GLY A 299 12.97 1.82 -14.39
C GLY A 299 12.35 2.67 -15.50
N ASN A 300 11.03 2.60 -15.70
CA ASN A 300 10.30 3.36 -16.70
C ASN A 300 9.73 4.65 -16.11
N ILE A 301 9.29 5.56 -16.99
CA ILE A 301 8.64 6.83 -16.62
C ILE A 301 7.18 6.92 -17.07
N ARG A 302 6.71 6.02 -17.94
CA ARG A 302 5.32 5.99 -18.40
C ARG A 302 4.65 4.74 -17.84
N VAL A 303 3.51 4.94 -17.21
CA VAL A 303 2.66 3.84 -16.73
C VAL A 303 2.11 3.08 -17.93
N GLU A 304 2.21 1.76 -17.92
CA GLU A 304 1.68 0.87 -18.97
C GLU A 304 0.54 -0.01 -18.43
N ASN A 305 -0.25 -0.62 -19.33
CA ASN A 305 -1.28 -1.58 -18.93
C ASN A 305 -0.73 -2.73 -18.06
N LYS A 306 0.51 -3.16 -18.29
CA LYS A 306 1.18 -4.17 -17.46
C LYS A 306 1.29 -3.72 -15.99
N ASP A 307 1.66 -2.46 -15.75
CA ASP A 307 1.75 -1.92 -14.39
C ASP A 307 0.37 -1.93 -13.71
N LEU A 308 -0.68 -1.60 -14.45
CA LEU A 308 -2.05 -1.65 -13.94
C LEU A 308 -2.42 -3.07 -13.53
N ILE A 309 -2.15 -4.07 -14.38
CA ILE A 309 -2.49 -5.48 -14.11
C ILE A 309 -1.72 -6.02 -12.91
N ASP A 310 -0.39 -5.88 -12.92
CA ASP A 310 0.48 -6.41 -11.87
C ASP A 310 0.14 -5.79 -10.51
N SER A 311 -0.08 -4.46 -10.48
CA SER A 311 -0.48 -3.77 -9.24
C SER A 311 -1.93 -4.03 -8.83
N PHE A 312 -2.85 -4.26 -9.77
CA PHE A 312 -4.24 -4.60 -9.47
C PHE A 312 -4.31 -5.90 -8.68
N ILE A 313 -3.59 -6.92 -9.13
CA ILE A 313 -3.53 -8.23 -8.46
C ILE A 313 -3.06 -8.06 -7.02
N MET A 314 -1.97 -7.30 -6.80
CA MET A 314 -1.47 -7.03 -5.45
C MET A 314 -2.45 -6.24 -4.58
N CYS A 315 -3.25 -5.34 -5.15
CA CYS A 315 -4.17 -4.49 -4.36
C CYS A 315 -5.51 -5.17 -4.03
N PHE A 316 -6.03 -6.02 -4.93
CA PHE A 316 -7.42 -6.49 -4.88
C PHE A 316 -7.61 -7.98 -4.62
N ARG A 317 -6.57 -8.83 -4.70
CA ARG A 317 -6.69 -10.29 -4.56
C ARG A 317 -7.40 -10.77 -3.28
N HIS A 318 -7.29 -10.04 -2.17
CA HIS A 318 -7.95 -10.37 -0.90
C HIS A 318 -9.38 -9.79 -0.76
N ARG A 319 -9.75 -8.87 -1.64
CA ARG A 319 -11.02 -8.13 -1.61
C ARG A 319 -12.07 -8.78 -2.50
N LEU A 320 -11.65 -9.32 -3.63
CA LEU A 320 -12.51 -9.82 -4.70
C LEU A 320 -12.42 -11.33 -4.84
N ASP A 321 -13.50 -11.93 -5.32
CA ASP A 321 -13.52 -13.34 -5.70
C ASP A 321 -12.65 -13.58 -6.94
N GLN A 322 -12.15 -14.81 -7.07
CA GLN A 322 -11.25 -15.20 -8.15
C GLN A 322 -11.84 -14.90 -9.53
N ASP A 323 -13.09 -15.29 -9.80
CA ASP A 323 -13.76 -15.06 -11.07
C ASP A 323 -13.89 -13.57 -11.42
N LEU A 324 -14.04 -12.72 -10.40
CA LEU A 324 -14.11 -11.27 -10.60
C LEU A 324 -12.73 -10.69 -10.93
N VAL A 325 -11.67 -11.15 -10.23
CA VAL A 325 -10.29 -10.77 -10.56
C VAL A 325 -9.94 -11.16 -12.00
N GLU A 326 -10.28 -12.39 -12.41
CA GLU A 326 -9.99 -12.88 -13.77
C GLU A 326 -10.69 -12.05 -14.85
N ARG A 327 -11.97 -11.73 -14.65
CA ARG A 327 -12.72 -10.85 -15.57
C ARG A 327 -12.11 -9.45 -15.66
N ILE A 328 -11.74 -8.86 -14.52
CA ILE A 328 -11.13 -7.51 -14.51
C ILE A 328 -9.76 -7.52 -15.19
N VAL A 329 -8.95 -8.55 -14.94
CA VAL A 329 -7.64 -8.70 -15.59
C VAL A 329 -7.81 -8.86 -17.11
N PHE A 330 -8.83 -9.61 -17.56
CA PHE A 330 -9.15 -9.75 -18.98
C PHE A 330 -9.57 -8.41 -19.62
N ASP A 331 -10.42 -7.63 -18.96
CA ASP A 331 -10.81 -6.28 -19.38
C ASP A 331 -9.60 -5.33 -19.42
N LEU A 332 -8.70 -5.41 -18.44
CA LEU A 332 -7.44 -4.66 -18.40
C LEU A 332 -6.50 -5.03 -19.56
N GLN A 333 -6.54 -6.25 -20.07
CA GLN A 333 -5.77 -6.64 -21.26
C GLN A 333 -6.36 -6.08 -22.56
N GLY A 334 -7.57 -5.51 -22.54
CA GLY A 334 -8.21 -4.93 -23.73
C GLY A 334 -8.82 -5.97 -24.68
N LYS A 335 -9.00 -7.22 -24.23
CA LYS A 335 -9.58 -8.31 -25.03
C LYS A 335 -11.11 -8.34 -25.04
N ALA A 336 -11.77 -7.40 -24.33
CA ALA A 336 -13.22 -7.39 -24.15
C ALA A 336 -14.02 -6.59 -25.19
N ASN A 337 -13.37 -5.94 -26.17
CA ASN A 337 -14.05 -5.07 -27.14
C ASN A 337 -14.52 -5.76 -28.44
N THR A 338 -14.71 -7.08 -28.45
CA THR A 338 -15.23 -7.81 -29.64
C THR A 338 -16.60 -8.46 -29.48
N SER A 339 -17.29 -8.36 -28.33
CA SER A 339 -18.54 -9.12 -28.14
C SER A 339 -19.70 -8.41 -27.45
N ILE A 340 -19.57 -7.14 -27.05
CA ILE A 340 -20.65 -6.43 -26.32
C ILE A 340 -21.60 -5.65 -27.24
N ASN A 341 -21.21 -5.36 -28.49
CA ASN A 341 -22.06 -4.61 -29.43
C ASN A 341 -23.26 -5.41 -30.02
N GLU A 342 -23.40 -6.70 -29.73
CA GLU A 342 -24.53 -7.51 -30.24
C GLU A 342 -25.64 -7.76 -29.21
N THR A 343 -25.40 -7.55 -27.90
CA THR A 343 -26.39 -7.91 -26.86
C THR A 343 -27.26 -6.75 -26.36
N GLU A 344 -26.90 -5.50 -26.64
CA GLU A 344 -27.74 -4.33 -26.27
C GLU A 344 -28.92 -4.10 -27.23
N ASN A 345 -28.90 -4.69 -28.43
CA ASN A 345 -30.00 -4.58 -29.40
C ASN A 345 -31.17 -5.56 -29.16
N GLN A 346 -31.12 -6.41 -28.12
CA GLN A 346 -32.19 -7.40 -27.84
C GLN A 346 -32.92 -7.18 -26.50
N ARG A 347 -32.50 -6.23 -25.66
CA ARG A 347 -33.14 -5.98 -24.34
C ARG A 347 -34.10 -4.79 -24.31
N GLY A 348 -34.27 -4.09 -25.43
CA GLY A 348 -35.27 -3.03 -25.61
C GLY A 348 -36.67 -3.54 -25.99
N ASN A 349 -37.17 -4.62 -25.38
CA ASN A 349 -38.59 -5.01 -25.53
C ASN A 349 -39.02 -6.00 -24.44
N LYS A 350 -39.38 -5.48 -23.26
CA LYS A 350 -40.44 -6.00 -22.37
C LYS A 350 -40.57 -5.10 -21.14
N VAL A 351 -41.33 -4.02 -21.32
CA VAL A 351 -42.04 -3.36 -20.23
C VAL A 351 -43.37 -4.10 -20.07
N GLY A 352 -43.69 -4.57 -18.87
CA GLY A 352 -45.07 -4.93 -18.53
C GLY A 352 -45.25 -6.07 -17.52
N LYS A 353 -45.60 -5.64 -16.30
CA LYS A 353 -46.50 -6.28 -15.32
C LYS A 353 -45.93 -7.02 -14.09
N SER A 354 -46.50 -6.52 -12.97
CA SER A 354 -46.88 -7.10 -11.68
C SER A 354 -45.83 -7.32 -10.59
N LEU A 355 -45.98 -6.47 -9.57
CA LEU A 355 -45.64 -6.67 -8.16
C LEU A 355 -46.35 -7.89 -7.53
N SER A 356 -45.83 -8.23 -6.35
CA SER A 356 -46.37 -9.00 -5.21
C SER A 356 -46.30 -10.52 -5.27
N ASN A 357 -45.41 -11.14 -4.50
CA ASN A 357 -45.79 -11.67 -3.17
C ASN A 357 -44.59 -12.20 -2.38
N VAL A 358 -44.86 -12.30 -1.08
CA VAL A 358 -44.01 -12.55 0.08
C VAL A 358 -43.94 -14.05 0.41
N ASN A 359 -42.83 -14.45 1.06
CA ASN A 359 -42.57 -15.66 1.86
C ASN A 359 -42.39 -17.02 1.14
N GLU A 360 -41.20 -17.61 1.31
CA GLU A 360 -40.91 -18.87 2.06
C GLU A 360 -39.56 -19.49 1.61
N ASP A 361 -38.63 -19.65 2.55
CA ASP A 361 -37.61 -20.72 2.52
C ASP A 361 -38.26 -22.02 3.02
N PRO A 362 -37.93 -23.20 2.46
CA PRO A 362 -36.86 -23.98 3.08
C PRO A 362 -35.97 -24.79 2.12
N GLU A 363 -34.68 -24.80 2.47
CA GLU A 363 -33.70 -25.90 2.46
C GLU A 363 -33.87 -27.17 1.59
N GLN A 364 -32.71 -27.61 1.09
CA GLN A 364 -32.31 -28.94 0.58
C GLN A 364 -32.48 -29.25 -0.91
N LYS A 365 -31.37 -29.12 -1.65
CA LYS A 365 -30.69 -30.23 -2.37
C LYS A 365 -29.42 -29.71 -3.04
N LEU A 366 -28.25 -30.01 -2.47
CA LEU A 366 -26.98 -29.94 -3.21
C LEU A 366 -26.25 -31.28 -3.04
N ASN A 367 -26.27 -32.08 -4.09
CA ASN A 367 -25.41 -33.25 -4.25
C ASN A 367 -24.51 -33.02 -5.46
N ASN A 368 -23.20 -33.12 -5.21
CA ASN A 368 -22.11 -33.51 -6.10
C ASN A 368 -21.98 -32.86 -7.49
N SER A 369 -20.95 -32.04 -7.62
CA SER A 369 -19.84 -32.29 -8.56
C SER A 369 -18.64 -31.41 -8.21
N LYS A 370 -17.50 -32.04 -7.90
CA LYS A 370 -16.20 -31.37 -7.80
C LYS A 370 -15.74 -31.02 -9.22
N PRO A 371 -15.22 -29.81 -9.50
CA PRO A 371 -14.32 -29.60 -10.62
C PRO A 371 -12.86 -29.55 -10.13
N ASP A 372 -12.01 -30.09 -10.99
CA ASP A 372 -10.58 -30.31 -10.82
C ASP A 372 -9.79 -29.08 -10.37
N GLN A 373 -8.91 -29.30 -9.38
CA GLN A 373 -7.89 -28.36 -8.95
C GLN A 373 -6.79 -28.23 -10.01
N LYS A 374 -6.92 -27.26 -10.91
CA LYS A 374 -5.74 -26.64 -11.54
C LYS A 374 -5.15 -25.63 -10.56
N THR A 375 -3.91 -25.85 -10.17
CA THR A 375 -3.17 -25.02 -9.22
C THR A 375 -2.70 -23.71 -9.87
N TRP A 376 -2.94 -22.61 -9.15
CA TRP A 376 -2.69 -21.21 -9.53
C TRP A 376 -1.30 -20.91 -10.12
N GLY A 377 -0.26 -21.61 -9.66
CA GLY A 377 1.13 -21.36 -10.07
C GLY A 377 1.41 -21.59 -11.57
N SER A 378 0.68 -22.52 -12.21
CA SER A 378 0.91 -22.85 -13.62
C SER A 378 0.38 -21.79 -14.58
N TRP A 379 -0.70 -21.09 -14.22
CA TRP A 379 -1.31 -20.09 -15.10
C TRP A 379 -0.62 -18.73 -15.00
N LEU A 380 -0.17 -18.33 -13.81
CA LEU A 380 0.64 -17.13 -13.63
C LEU A 380 1.98 -17.24 -14.35
N SER A 381 2.64 -18.41 -14.33
CA SER A 381 3.86 -18.62 -15.12
C SER A 381 3.63 -18.41 -16.62
N ASP A 382 2.52 -18.92 -17.16
CA ASP A 382 2.20 -18.79 -18.58
C ASP A 382 1.91 -17.33 -18.99
N LEU A 383 1.35 -16.53 -18.07
CA LEU A 383 1.14 -15.09 -18.23
C LEU A 383 2.43 -14.25 -18.25
N PHE A 384 3.49 -14.70 -17.57
CA PHE A 384 4.74 -13.94 -17.44
C PHE A 384 5.79 -14.23 -18.52
N PHE A 385 5.71 -15.36 -19.23
CA PHE A 385 6.76 -15.80 -20.17
C PHE A 385 6.50 -15.49 -21.65
N ASN A 386 5.25 -15.26 -22.09
CA ASN A 386 4.95 -14.98 -23.49
C ASN A 386 4.73 -13.49 -23.76
N GLY A 387 5.81 -12.78 -24.08
CA GLY A 387 5.76 -11.36 -24.42
C GLY A 387 7.03 -10.82 -25.07
N SER A 388 7.59 -11.52 -26.05
CA SER A 388 8.62 -10.97 -26.94
C SER A 388 8.40 -11.43 -28.38
N ASN A 389 7.82 -10.55 -29.19
CA ASN A 389 8.13 -10.28 -30.61
C ASN A 389 6.89 -9.76 -31.35
N SER A 390 6.92 -8.49 -31.76
CA SER A 390 6.98 -8.11 -33.17
C SER A 390 6.66 -6.63 -33.36
N SER A 391 7.57 -5.99 -34.08
CA SER A 391 7.46 -4.69 -34.73
C SER A 391 6.52 -4.76 -35.94
N ALA A 392 5.70 -3.73 -36.15
CA ALA A 392 5.49 -3.12 -37.47
C ALA A 392 4.65 -1.84 -37.33
N THR A 393 5.10 -0.83 -38.05
CA THR A 393 4.50 0.47 -38.33
C THR A 393 3.18 0.34 -39.07
N ASP A 394 2.23 1.26 -38.85
CA ASP A 394 1.62 2.02 -39.96
C ASP A 394 0.82 3.23 -39.48
N LYS A 395 0.89 4.28 -40.31
CA LYS A 395 0.28 5.61 -40.20
C LYS A 395 -1.21 5.53 -40.52
N VAL A 396 -2.09 6.18 -39.75
CA VAL A 396 -3.36 6.74 -40.26
C VAL A 396 -3.71 8.02 -39.49
N GLU A 397 -4.27 8.96 -40.24
CA GLU A 397 -4.45 10.40 -40.02
C GLU A 397 -5.57 10.81 -39.04
N ASN A 398 -5.45 12.05 -38.55
CA ASN A 398 -6.40 12.82 -37.74
C ASN A 398 -7.76 13.03 -38.44
N PRO A 399 -8.82 13.24 -37.65
CA PRO A 399 -9.55 14.50 -37.81
C PRO A 399 -9.87 15.17 -36.46
N GLU A 400 -9.36 16.39 -36.30
CA GLU A 400 -9.84 17.40 -35.36
C GLU A 400 -11.07 18.09 -35.96
N ASN A 401 -12.11 18.27 -35.13
CA ASN A 401 -12.99 19.45 -35.02
C ASN A 401 -14.40 19.03 -34.64
N GLU A 402 -14.72 19.06 -33.34
CA GLU A 402 -16.07 19.31 -32.81
C GLU A 402 -16.05 19.35 -31.27
N LEU A 403 -15.28 20.24 -30.65
CA LEU A 403 -15.29 20.42 -29.17
C LEU A 403 -15.02 21.86 -28.70
N SER A 404 -14.89 22.83 -29.61
CA SER A 404 -14.51 24.22 -29.28
C SER A 404 -15.61 25.09 -28.68
N HIS A 405 -16.83 24.58 -28.48
CA HIS A 405 -17.94 25.39 -27.94
C HIS A 405 -18.34 25.08 -26.49
N TYR A 406 -17.73 24.07 -25.84
CA TYR A 406 -18.01 23.75 -24.43
C TYR A 406 -16.94 24.28 -23.46
N GLU A 407 -15.74 24.62 -23.95
CA GLU A 407 -14.62 25.07 -23.09
C GLU A 407 -14.65 26.57 -22.75
N GLU A 408 -15.32 27.42 -23.54
CA GLU A 408 -15.42 28.87 -23.25
C GLU A 408 -16.39 29.22 -22.11
N ASN A 409 -17.42 28.40 -21.87
CA ASN A 409 -18.41 28.70 -20.83
C ASN A 409 -17.92 28.39 -19.41
N ILE A 410 -17.04 27.40 -19.24
CA ILE A 410 -16.49 27.03 -17.91
C ILE A 410 -15.37 28.00 -17.48
N LEU A 411 -14.62 28.58 -18.42
CA LEU A 411 -13.54 29.53 -18.13
C LEU A 411 -14.05 30.92 -17.73
N ASN A 412 -15.26 31.31 -18.13
CA ASN A 412 -15.86 32.59 -17.74
C ASN A 412 -16.48 32.55 -16.34
N GLU A 413 -17.11 31.43 -15.92
CA GLU A 413 -17.62 31.27 -14.55
C GLU A 413 -16.50 31.19 -13.50
N ALA A 414 -15.31 30.70 -13.87
CA ALA A 414 -14.15 30.65 -12.99
C ALA A 414 -13.49 32.03 -12.75
N ARG A 415 -13.71 33.01 -13.63
CA ARG A 415 -13.11 34.35 -13.51
C ARG A 415 -13.90 35.27 -12.58
N GLU A 416 -15.22 35.14 -12.49
CA GLU A 416 -16.05 35.97 -11.59
C GLU A 416 -15.83 35.63 -10.10
N ILE A 417 -15.46 34.39 -9.76
CA ILE A 417 -15.25 33.95 -8.37
C ILE A 417 -13.91 34.45 -7.78
N SER A 418 -12.97 34.90 -8.61
CA SER A 418 -11.62 35.32 -8.19
C SER A 418 -11.43 36.82 -7.92
N SER A 419 -12.51 37.63 -8.02
CA SER A 419 -12.43 39.10 -7.93
C SER A 419 -12.98 39.71 -6.62
N ILE A 420 -13.21 38.92 -5.57
CA ILE A 420 -13.72 39.42 -4.28
C ILE A 420 -12.55 39.59 -3.27
N PRO A 421 -12.22 40.82 -2.80
CA PRO A 421 -11.16 41.04 -1.82
C PRO A 421 -11.49 40.47 -0.43
N VAL A 422 -10.47 39.91 0.24
CA VAL A 422 -10.53 39.32 1.58
C VAL A 422 -10.71 40.41 2.63
N GLY A 423 -11.96 40.66 3.03
CA GLY A 423 -12.26 41.67 4.04
C GLY A 423 -13.73 41.87 4.38
N GLN A 424 -14.57 40.83 4.34
CA GLN A 424 -15.91 40.83 4.96
C GLN A 424 -16.48 39.40 5.00
N ARG A 425 -16.29 38.69 6.11
CA ARG A 425 -17.02 37.46 6.43
C ARG A 425 -17.47 37.49 7.88
N ILE A 426 -18.48 38.32 8.18
CA ILE A 426 -19.39 38.08 9.30
C ILE A 426 -20.79 38.54 8.88
N LYS A 427 -21.76 37.63 9.04
CA LYS A 427 -23.23 37.74 8.92
C LYS A 427 -23.86 37.44 7.56
N LYS A 428 -24.97 36.69 7.64
CA LYS A 428 -25.80 36.03 6.61
C LYS A 428 -25.18 34.69 6.18
N THR A 429 -25.72 33.54 6.58
CA THR A 429 -27.13 33.14 6.53
C THR A 429 -27.49 32.21 7.69
N GLY A 430 -28.41 32.68 8.54
CA GLY A 430 -29.35 31.80 9.23
C GLY A 430 -30.62 31.68 8.39
N GLU A 431 -31.37 30.62 8.67
CA GLU A 431 -32.78 30.39 8.30
C GLU A 431 -33.09 30.18 6.80
N LYS A 432 -33.09 28.92 6.37
CA LYS A 432 -34.32 28.14 6.17
C LYS A 432 -34.00 26.69 5.80
#